data_AF-A0A6I2Y7D8-F1
#
_entry.id   AF-A0A6I2Y7D8-F1
#
_cell.length_a   1.000
_cell.length_b   1.000
_cell.length_c   1.000
_cell.angle_alpha   90.00
_cell.angle_beta   90.00
_cell.angle_gamma   90.00
#
_symmetry.space_group_name_H-M   'P 1'
#
loop_
_entity.id
_entity.type
_entity.pdbx_description
1 polymer ?
#
loop_
_entity_poly.entity_id
_entity_poly.type
_entity_poly.pdbx_seq_one_letter_code
_entity_poly.pdbx_strand_id
1 'polypeptide(L)'
;MSETRIQLPAGVRPPLGVYVNGVELKEGIDFRVAADELVVSRELVKEGNLGFWRWFLGAFGIGTYRKNDVVDIRYQRDGTAKIAHDVEFATPTPS
;
A
#
# COMPACT_ATOMS: atom_id res chain seq x y z
N MET A 1 11.75 12.87 5.78
CA MET A 1 10.53 12.09 6.06
C MET A 1 10.44 11.07 4.96
N SER A 2 10.36 9.77 5.28
CA SER A 2 10.16 8.74 4.25
C SER A 2 8.69 8.72 3.84
N GLU A 3 8.44 8.88 2.55
CA GLU A 3 7.11 8.83 1.93
C GLU A 3 7.07 7.68 0.93
N THR A 4 5.91 7.04 0.79
CA THR A 4 5.69 6.05 -0.27
C THR A 4 4.78 6.63 -1.34
N ARG A 5 5.18 6.45 -2.60
CA ARG A 5 4.39 6.85 -3.76
C ARG A 5 3.77 5.63 -4.43
N ILE A 6 2.48 5.72 -4.68
CA ILE A 6 1.66 4.67 -5.27
C ILE A 6 1.05 5.22 -6.54
N GLN A 7 1.28 4.57 -7.68
CA GLN A 7 0.64 4.97 -8.93
C GLN A 7 -0.83 4.54 -8.89
N LEU A 8 -1.74 5.49 -9.10
CA LEU A 8 -3.17 5.20 -9.12
C LEU A 8 -3.52 4.45 -10.42
N PRO A 9 -4.22 3.31 -10.32
CA PRO A 9 -4.74 2.62 -11.50
C PRO A 9 -5.62 3.54 -12.37
N ALA A 10 -5.63 3.28 -13.68
CA ALA A 10 -6.42 4.07 -14.61
C ALA A 10 -7.91 4.07 -14.25
N GLY A 11 -8.47 5.28 -14.13
CA GLY A 11 -9.88 5.49 -13.77
C GLY A 11 -10.16 5.54 -12.27
N VAL A 12 -9.14 5.44 -11.41
CA VAL A 12 -9.25 5.79 -9.99
C VAL A 12 -9.26 7.31 -9.86
N ARG A 13 -10.29 7.84 -9.20
CA ARG A 13 -10.53 9.27 -9.00
C ARG A 13 -11.05 9.54 -7.60
N PRO A 14 -10.71 10.68 -6.99
CA PRO A 14 -11.31 11.10 -5.73
C PRO A 14 -12.85 11.17 -5.80
N PRO A 15 -13.55 10.98 -4.68
CA PRO A 15 -13.02 10.72 -3.34
C PRO A 15 -12.43 9.31 -3.18
N LEU A 16 -11.29 9.20 -2.51
CA LEU A 16 -10.60 7.92 -2.25
C LEU A 16 -10.74 7.53 -0.78
N GLY A 17 -11.03 6.26 -0.54
CA GLY A 17 -10.80 5.63 0.77
C GLY A 17 -9.52 4.80 0.68
N VAL A 18 -8.49 5.16 1.44
CA VAL A 18 -7.20 4.46 1.41
C VAL A 18 -7.06 3.66 2.69
N TYR A 19 -6.76 2.37 2.57
CA TYR A 19 -6.57 1.47 3.70
C TYR A 19 -5.21 0.81 3.59
N VAL A 20 -4.48 0.75 4.70
CA VAL A 20 -3.23 -0.02 4.78
C VAL A 20 -3.38 -1.10 5.84
N ASN A 21 -3.24 -2.36 5.44
CA ASN A 21 -3.51 -3.52 6.29
C ASN A 21 -4.90 -3.46 6.96
N GLY A 22 -5.89 -2.92 6.25
CA GLY A 22 -7.25 -2.71 6.75
C GLY A 22 -7.45 -1.47 7.64
N VAL A 23 -6.40 -0.70 7.95
CA VAL A 23 -6.51 0.56 8.71
C VAL A 23 -6.76 1.71 7.74
N GLU A 24 -7.85 2.45 7.95
CA GLU A 24 -8.19 3.64 7.17
C GLU A 24 -7.18 4.77 7.41
N LEU A 25 -6.66 5.32 6.32
CA LEU A 25 -5.83 6.51 6.33
C LEU A 25 -6.68 7.76 6.09
N LYS A 26 -6.28 8.90 6.64
CA LYS A 26 -6.95 10.19 6.46
C LYS A 26 -6.25 11.05 5.42
N GLU A 27 -7.00 11.50 4.41
CA GLU A 27 -6.50 12.46 3.41
C GLU A 27 -6.10 13.79 4.07
N GLY A 28 -4.97 14.34 3.66
CA GLY A 28 -4.38 15.56 4.23
C GLY A 28 -3.57 15.34 5.51
N ILE A 29 -3.63 14.15 6.12
CA ILE A 29 -2.86 13.79 7.32
C ILE A 29 -1.90 12.64 6.99
N ASP A 30 -2.48 11.49 6.65
CA ASP A 30 -1.73 10.24 6.42
C ASP A 30 -1.35 10.06 4.95
N PHE A 31 -2.12 10.66 4.03
CA PHE A 31 -1.82 10.65 2.60
C PHE A 31 -2.34 11.90 1.89
N ARG A 32 -1.86 12.13 0.68
CA ARG A 32 -2.39 13.13 -0.27
C ARG A 32 -2.45 12.56 -1.68
N VAL A 33 -3.43 13.01 -2.47
CA VAL A 33 -3.51 12.69 -3.90
C VAL A 33 -2.80 13.77 -4.70
N ALA A 34 -1.85 13.37 -5.55
CA ALA A 34 -1.07 14.24 -6.42
C ALA A 34 -1.20 13.77 -7.87
N ALA A 35 -2.09 14.42 -8.63
CA ALA A 35 -2.41 14.04 -10.02
C ALA A 35 -2.88 12.58 -10.17
N ASP A 36 -2.01 11.69 -10.63
CA ASP A 36 -2.20 10.24 -10.78
C ASP A 36 -1.44 9.42 -9.71
N GLU A 37 -0.83 10.07 -8.73
CA GLU A 37 -0.14 9.44 -7.62
C GLU A 37 -0.90 9.62 -6.30
N LEU A 38 -0.78 8.61 -5.45
CA LEU A 38 -1.13 8.66 -4.04
C LEU A 38 0.18 8.70 -3.25
N VAL A 39 0.39 9.76 -2.47
CA VAL A 39 1.58 9.96 -1.63
C VAL A 39 1.19 9.70 -0.19
N VAL A 40 1.74 8.63 0.38
CA VAL A 40 1.54 8.25 1.78
C VAL A 40 2.66 8.85 2.60
N SER A 41 2.32 9.55 3.69
CA SER A 41 3.25 10.29 4.57
C SER A 41 4.14 9.36 5.43
N ARG A 42 4.16 8.06 5.14
CA ARG A 42 5.01 7.05 5.78
C ARG A 42 5.54 6.07 4.74
N GLU A 43 6.64 5.43 5.10
CA GLU A 43 7.19 4.31 4.33
C GLU A 43 6.31 3.06 4.48
N LEU A 44 5.92 2.50 3.33
CA LEU A 44 5.26 1.21 3.21
C LEU A 44 6.26 0.18 2.71
N VAL A 45 6.16 -1.04 3.23
CA VAL A 45 7.06 -2.14 2.87
C VAL A 45 6.26 -3.25 2.21
N LYS A 46 6.41 -3.37 0.88
CA LYS A 46 6.02 -4.56 0.12
C LYS A 46 7.24 -5.47 0.04
N GLU A 47 7.36 -6.44 0.93
CA GLU A 47 8.32 -7.53 0.72
C GLU A 47 7.82 -8.36 -0.46
N GLY A 48 8.27 -7.99 -1.67
CA GLY A 48 8.05 -8.75 -2.88
C GLY A 48 8.54 -10.18 -2.69
N ASN A 49 7.60 -11.11 -2.64
CA ASN A 49 7.82 -12.53 -2.89
C ASN A 49 9.02 -13.17 -2.15
N LEU A 50 8.95 -13.26 -0.82
CA LEU A 50 9.61 -14.33 -0.08
C LEU A 50 8.90 -15.68 -0.34
N GLY A 51 8.87 -16.12 -1.60
CA GLY A 51 9.06 -17.55 -1.86
C GLY A 51 10.31 -18.06 -1.14
N PHE A 52 11.29 -17.17 -0.92
CA PHE A 52 12.56 -17.38 -0.23
C PHE A 52 12.45 -17.59 1.31
N TRP A 53 11.47 -17.01 2.04
CA TRP A 53 11.36 -17.22 3.52
C TRP A 53 10.45 -18.38 3.90
N ARG A 54 9.75 -18.98 2.93
CA ARG A 54 9.02 -20.25 3.15
C ARG A 54 9.97 -21.44 3.42
N TRP A 55 11.28 -21.34 3.18
CA TRP A 55 12.27 -22.42 3.41
C TRP A 55 13.09 -22.29 4.71
N PHE A 56 13.22 -21.10 5.31
CA PHE A 56 14.16 -20.87 6.43
C PHE A 56 13.57 -21.04 7.85
N LEU A 57 12.24 -20.94 8.04
CA LEU A 57 11.59 -20.93 9.39
C LEU A 57 10.85 -22.22 9.80
N GLY A 58 10.97 -23.31 9.06
CA GLY A 58 10.56 -24.63 9.58
C GLY A 58 11.37 -25.13 10.79
N ALA A 59 12.37 -24.36 11.26
CA ALA A 59 13.46 -24.86 12.10
C ALA A 59 13.54 -24.34 13.56
N PHE A 60 12.99 -23.17 13.93
CA PHE A 60 13.15 -22.61 15.30
C PHE A 60 11.97 -21.69 15.70
N GLY A 61 11.24 -22.06 16.76
CA GLY A 61 9.96 -21.44 17.19
C GLY A 61 10.03 -20.01 17.77
N ILE A 62 10.43 -19.02 16.97
CA ILE A 62 10.37 -17.59 17.32
C ILE A 62 9.70 -16.84 16.16
N GLY A 63 8.49 -16.33 16.40
CA GLY A 63 7.69 -15.62 15.39
C GLY A 63 8.35 -14.32 14.95
N THR A 64 8.90 -14.29 13.74
CA THR A 64 9.29 -13.05 13.07
C THR A 64 8.06 -12.46 12.40
N TYR A 65 7.50 -11.38 12.96
CA TYR A 65 6.44 -10.60 12.31
C TYR A 65 6.97 -10.05 10.97
N ARG A 66 6.55 -10.66 9.85
CA ARG A 66 6.86 -10.17 8.49
C ARG A 66 6.05 -8.89 8.25
N LYS A 67 6.73 -7.81 7.86
CA LYS A 67 6.09 -6.54 7.49
C LYS A 67 5.78 -6.59 5.99
N ASN A 68 4.54 -6.94 5.66
CA ASN A 68 4.04 -6.86 4.30
C ASN A 68 2.81 -5.94 4.28
N ASP A 69 3.03 -4.69 3.92
CA ASP A 69 1.98 -3.68 3.87
C ASP A 69 1.14 -3.86 2.60
N VAL A 70 -0.13 -4.18 2.81
CA VAL A 70 -1.15 -4.25 1.75
C VAL A 70 -1.88 -2.92 1.70
N VAL A 71 -2.03 -2.36 0.50
CA VAL A 71 -2.74 -1.10 0.29
C VAL A 71 -3.99 -1.36 -0.54
N ASP A 72 -5.13 -0.95 -0.01
CA ASP A 72 -6.42 -1.00 -0.69
C ASP A 72 -6.93 0.41 -0.95
N ILE A 73 -7.41 0.65 -2.16
CA ILE A 73 -7.99 1.94 -2.56
C ILE A 73 -9.44 1.73 -2.97
N ARG A 74 -10.36 2.26 -2.16
CA ARG A 74 -11.77 2.39 -2.50
C ARG A 74 -12.01 3.66 -3.30
N TYR A 75 -12.78 3.56 -4.38
CA TYR A 75 -13.13 4.68 -5.24
C TYR A 75 -14.54 4.50 -5.82
N GLN A 76 -15.10 5.57 -6.38
CA GLN A 76 -16.33 5.49 -7.17
C GLN A 76 -16.00 5.54 -8.65
N ARG A 77 -16.68 4.70 -9.43
CA ARG A 77 -16.65 4.74 -10.88
C ARG A 77 -18.05 4.49 -11.40
N ASP A 78 -18.57 5.43 -12.18
CA ASP A 78 -19.91 5.36 -12.78
C ASP A 78 -21.01 5.08 -11.71
N GLY A 79 -20.93 5.79 -10.58
CA GLY A 79 -21.86 5.62 -9.44
C GLY A 79 -21.69 4.32 -8.64
N THR A 80 -20.76 3.45 -9.04
CA THR A 80 -20.51 2.16 -8.39
C THR A 80 -19.27 2.22 -7.52
N ALA A 81 -19.37 1.74 -6.28
CA ALA A 81 -18.21 1.58 -5.39
C ALA A 81 -17.31 0.44 -5.90
N LYS A 82 -16.01 0.74 -6.06
CA LYS A 82 -14.98 -0.21 -6.46
C LYS A 82 -13.81 -0.17 -5.49
N ILE A 83 -13.03 -1.24 -5.50
CA ILE A 83 -11.83 -1.40 -4.69
C ILE A 83 -10.70 -1.87 -5.62
N ALA A 84 -9.57 -1.18 -5.60
CA ALA A 84 -8.31 -1.69 -6.10
C ALA A 84 -7.56 -2.31 -4.92
N HIS A 85 -7.38 -3.64 -4.95
CA HIS A 85 -6.76 -4.39 -3.87
C HIS A 85 -5.26 -4.55 -4.12
N ASP A 86 -4.47 -4.50 -3.04
CA ASP A 86 -3.01 -4.72 -3.03
C ASP A 86 -2.27 -3.93 -4.13
N VAL A 87 -2.54 -2.63 -4.22
CA VAL A 87 -1.98 -1.78 -5.28
C VAL A 87 -0.45 -1.73 -5.22
N GLU A 88 0.20 -1.88 -6.37
CA GLU A 88 1.66 -1.85 -6.47
C GLU A 88 2.20 -0.45 -6.13
N PHE A 89 3.27 -0.40 -5.36
CA PHE A 89 3.95 0.85 -5.02
C PHE A 89 5.47 0.68 -5.13
N ALA A 90 6.14 1.74 -5.58
CA ALA A 90 7.59 1.71 -5.67
C ALA A 90 8.19 1.82 -4.26
N THR A 91 9.12 0.93 -3.94
CA THR A 91 10.01 1.13 -2.79
C THR A 91 10.87 2.38 -3.08
N PRO A 92 11.06 3.31 -2.12
CA PRO A 92 11.88 4.47 -2.35
C PRO A 92 13.29 4.01 -2.76
N THR A 93 13.76 4.46 -3.92
CA THR A 93 15.16 4.24 -4.33
C THR A 93 16.02 5.05 -3.35
N PRO A 94 16.92 4.43 -2.57
CA PRO A 94 17.85 5.19 -1.76
C PRO A 94 18.81 5.94 -2.71
N SER A 95 18.75 7.27 -2.65
CA SER A 95 19.72 8.18 -3.29
C SER A 95 21.06 8.17 -2.59
#